data_AF-A0A2A6M3S8-F1
#
_entry.id   AF-A0A2A6M3S8-F1
#
_cell.length_a   1.000
_cell.length_b   1.000
_cell.length_c   1.000
_cell.angle_alpha   90.00
_cell.angle_beta   90.00
_cell.angle_gamma   90.00
#
_symmetry.space_group_name_H-M   'P 1'
#
loop_
_entity.id
_entity.type
_entity.pdbx_description
1 polymer ?
#
loop_
_entity_poly.entity_id
_entity_poly.type
_entity_poly.pdbx_seq_one_letter_code
_entity_poly.pdbx_strand_id
1 'polypeptide(L)'
;MTAYLATFCGGMLIGLSAVILMMANGRVAGVSGIAGRLLQGVQTATGAAFVIGLFVGPVLFRLLAGAWPVVELVTPWPLVVAGGLLVGYGSRMGSGCTSGHGVVGLARLSRRSMAAVASFMAAAVATVYLMGLFA
;
A
#
# COMPACT_ATOMS: atom_id res chain seq x y z
N MET A 1 -8.73 20.49 -14.84
CA MET A 1 -9.60 20.54 -13.64
C MET A 1 -10.17 19.17 -13.27
N THR A 2 -10.55 18.33 -14.23
CA THR A 2 -11.06 16.95 -14.04
C THR A 2 -10.07 15.99 -13.36
N ALA A 3 -8.77 16.09 -13.64
CA ALA A 3 -7.77 15.21 -13.03
C ALA A 3 -7.70 15.33 -11.49
N TYR A 4 -7.84 16.55 -10.96
CA TYR A 4 -7.83 16.78 -9.51
C TYR A 4 -9.04 16.18 -8.80
N LEU A 5 -10.22 16.23 -9.44
CA LEU A 5 -11.44 15.59 -8.92
C LEU A 5 -11.26 14.07 -8.83
N ALA A 6 -10.65 13.44 -9.83
CA ALA A 6 -10.38 12.00 -9.80
C ALA A 6 -9.43 11.61 -8.66
N THR A 7 -8.34 12.34 -8.46
CA THR A 7 -7.41 12.10 -7.34
C THR A 7 -8.05 12.33 -5.98
N PHE A 8 -8.92 13.35 -5.87
CA PHE A 8 -9.65 13.64 -4.65
C PHE A 8 -10.66 12.53 -4.31
N CYS A 9 -11.49 12.13 -5.27
CA CYS A 9 -12.43 11.02 -5.11
C CYS A 9 -11.71 9.70 -4.78
N GLY A 10 -10.58 9.41 -5.42
CA GLY A 10 -9.75 8.25 -5.11
C GLY A 10 -9.23 8.28 -3.67
N GLY A 11 -8.73 9.44 -3.20
CA GLY A 11 -8.31 9.63 -1.82
C GLY A 11 -9.44 9.41 -0.82
N MET A 12 -10.64 9.96 -1.10
CA MET A 12 -11.83 9.74 -0.27
C MET A 12 -12.22 8.26 -0.19
N LEU A 13 -12.17 7.53 -1.32
CA LEU A 13 -12.47 6.09 -1.36
C LEU A 13 -11.47 5.28 -0.53
N ILE A 14 -10.17 5.57 -0.61
CA ILE A 14 -9.14 4.91 0.20
C ILE A 14 -9.37 5.21 1.70
N GLY A 15 -9.65 6.47 2.05
CA GLY A 15 -9.95 6.87 3.42
C GLY A 15 -11.20 6.18 3.97
N LEU A 16 -12.28 6.15 3.20
CA LEU A 16 -13.53 5.47 3.55
C LEU A 16 -13.30 3.97 3.76
N SER A 17 -12.57 3.32 2.85
CA SER A 17 -12.20 1.90 2.97
C SER A 17 -11.41 1.63 4.25
N ALA A 18 -10.43 2.49 4.58
CA ALA A 18 -9.63 2.36 5.79
C ALA A 18 -10.47 2.49 7.07
N VAL A 19 -11.44 3.42 7.10
CA VAL A 19 -12.36 3.61 8.23
C VAL A 19 -13.29 2.40 8.37
N ILE A 20 -13.90 1.92 7.28
CA ILE A 20 -14.77 0.73 7.29
C ILE A 20 -14.01 -0.48 7.83
N LEU A 21 -12.78 -0.72 7.35
CA LEU A 21 -11.95 -1.83 7.84
C LEU A 21 -11.58 -1.66 9.33
N MET A 22 -11.31 -0.43 9.77
CA MET A 22 -10.98 -0.15 11.16
C MET A 22 -12.18 -0.34 12.08
N MET A 23 -13.39 0.02 11.65
CA MET A 23 -14.64 -0.23 12.38
C MET A 23 -14.98 -1.73 12.41
N ALA A 24 -14.85 -2.44 11.29
CA ALA A 24 -15.19 -3.85 11.20
C ALA A 24 -14.24 -4.75 12.00
N ASN A 25 -12.93 -4.45 12.01
CA ASN A 25 -11.92 -5.30 12.64
C ASN A 25 -11.35 -4.74 13.96
N GLY A 26 -11.73 -3.51 14.37
CA GLY A 26 -11.19 -2.83 15.55
C GLY A 26 -9.68 -2.56 15.49
N ARG A 27 -9.07 -2.64 14.29
CA ARG A 27 -7.62 -2.61 14.10
C ARG A 27 -7.23 -1.68 12.96
N VAL A 28 -6.06 -1.07 13.07
CA VAL A 28 -5.46 -0.22 12.03
C VAL A 28 -5.34 -0.99 10.72
N ALA A 29 -5.89 -0.41 9.63
CA ALA A 29 -5.80 -0.98 8.29
C ALA A 29 -4.36 -0.90 7.77
N GLY A 30 -3.76 -2.04 7.42
CA GLY A 30 -2.42 -2.09 6.85
C GLY A 30 -2.21 -3.35 6.03
N VAL A 31 -1.86 -3.20 4.75
CA VAL A 31 -1.78 -4.30 3.78
C VAL A 31 -0.83 -5.39 4.25
N SER A 32 0.43 -5.06 4.59
CA SER A 32 1.40 -6.04 5.10
C SER A 32 0.98 -6.72 6.41
N GLY A 33 0.21 -6.02 7.25
CA GLY A 33 -0.31 -6.59 8.49
C GLY A 33 -1.42 -7.61 8.23
N ILE A 34 -2.34 -7.29 7.32
CA ILE A 34 -3.44 -8.18 6.91
C ILE A 34 -2.88 -9.39 6.16
N ALA A 35 -2.00 -9.17 5.18
CA ALA A 35 -1.33 -10.25 4.44
C ALA A 35 -0.50 -11.15 5.37
N GLY A 36 0.26 -10.56 6.30
CA GLY A 36 1.03 -11.34 7.27
C GLY A 36 0.16 -12.22 8.18
N ARG A 37 -0.99 -11.72 8.64
CA ARG A 37 -1.94 -12.54 9.43
C ARG A 37 -2.56 -13.66 8.62
N LEU A 38 -2.92 -13.38 7.36
CA LEU A 38 -3.43 -14.39 6.44
C LEU A 38 -2.42 -15.53 6.24
N LEU A 39 -1.14 -15.20 6.02
CA LEU A 39 -0.06 -16.19 5.89
C LEU A 39 0.19 -16.98 7.18
N GLN A 40 -0.05 -16.37 8.34
CA GLN A 40 0.05 -17.03 9.65
C GLN A 40 -1.18 -17.88 10.01
N GLY A 41 -2.20 -17.93 9.15
CA GLY A 41 -3.44 -18.66 9.43
C GLY A 41 -4.35 -17.97 10.47
N VAL A 42 -4.12 -16.70 10.80
CA VAL A 42 -4.89 -15.94 11.79
C VAL A 42 -5.83 -14.97 11.09
N GLN A 43 -7.13 -14.98 11.44
CA GLN A 43 -8.16 -14.15 10.78
C GLN A 43 -8.19 -14.35 9.25
N THR A 44 -8.13 -15.61 8.80
CA THR A 44 -8.04 -16.00 7.39
C THR A 44 -9.21 -15.48 6.56
N ALA A 45 -10.44 -15.54 7.07
CA ALA A 45 -11.62 -15.06 6.37
C ALA A 45 -11.49 -13.57 5.98
N THR A 46 -11.14 -12.71 6.93
CA THR A 46 -11.01 -11.27 6.67
C THR A 46 -9.77 -10.93 5.84
N GLY A 47 -8.67 -11.65 6.07
CA GLY A 47 -7.46 -11.50 5.26
C GLY A 47 -7.69 -11.89 3.80
N ALA A 48 -8.35 -13.02 3.56
CA ALA A 48 -8.70 -13.49 2.23
C ALA A 48 -9.67 -12.53 1.55
N ALA A 49 -10.73 -12.08 2.25
CA ALA A 49 -11.68 -11.10 1.72
C ALA A 49 -10.96 -9.80 1.28
N PHE A 50 -10.01 -9.32 2.07
CA PHE A 50 -9.22 -8.14 1.72
C PHE A 50 -8.33 -8.36 0.49
N VAL A 51 -7.60 -9.48 0.45
CA VAL A 51 -6.70 -9.81 -0.68
C VAL A 51 -7.51 -10.03 -1.97
N ILE A 52 -8.63 -10.75 -1.89
CA ILE A 52 -9.55 -10.92 -3.03
C ILE A 52 -10.05 -9.55 -3.50
N GLY A 53 -10.48 -8.68 -2.58
CA GLY A 53 -10.88 -7.31 -2.91
C GLY A 53 -9.81 -6.51 -3.65
N LEU A 54 -8.53 -6.67 -3.27
CA LEU A 54 -7.40 -6.02 -3.94
C LEU A 54 -7.26 -6.49 -5.40
N PHE A 55 -7.47 -7.78 -5.68
CA PHE A 55 -7.44 -8.32 -7.05
C PHE A 55 -8.71 -8.00 -7.85
N VAL A 56 -9.87 -7.87 -7.19
CA VAL A 56 -11.12 -7.47 -7.83
C VAL A 56 -11.05 -6.02 -8.34
N GLY A 57 -10.32 -5.13 -7.67
CA GLY A 57 -10.18 -3.72 -8.08
C GLY A 57 -9.75 -3.52 -9.54
N PRO A 58 -8.59 -4.04 -9.98
CA PRO A 58 -8.14 -3.97 -11.37
C PRO A 58 -9.10 -4.65 -12.36
N VAL A 59 -9.75 -5.75 -11.95
CA VAL A 59 -10.74 -6.45 -12.79
C VAL A 59 -11.98 -5.59 -13.00
N LEU A 60 -12.47 -4.93 -11.94
CA LEU A 60 -13.60 -4.01 -12.03
C LEU A 60 -13.24 -2.78 -12.87
N PHE A 61 -12.01 -2.26 -12.74
CA PHE A 61 -11.51 -1.21 -13.62
C PHE A 61 -11.56 -1.64 -15.08
N ARG A 62 -11.10 -2.85 -15.41
CA ARG A 62 -11.18 -3.39 -16.77
C ARG A 62 -12.63 -3.46 -17.29
N LEU A 63 -13.57 -3.90 -16.46
CA LEU A 63 -14.98 -4.02 -16.85
C LEU A 63 -15.62 -2.65 -17.11
N LEU A 64 -15.25 -1.62 -16.33
CA LEU A 64 -15.82 -0.28 -16.43
C LEU A 64 -15.14 0.58 -17.52
N ALA A 65 -13.82 0.49 -17.63
CA ALA A 65 -13.02 1.30 -18.55
C ALA A 65 -12.78 0.63 -19.91
N GLY A 66 -13.12 -0.66 -20.05
CA GLY A 66 -12.93 -1.44 -21.28
C GLY A 66 -11.47 -1.82 -21.58
N ALA A 67 -10.52 -1.36 -20.78
CA ALA A 67 -9.10 -1.63 -20.94
C ALA A 67 -8.43 -1.95 -19.60
N TRP A 68 -7.33 -2.72 -19.66
CA TRP A 68 -6.47 -2.89 -18.50
C TRP A 68 -5.75 -1.58 -18.18
N PRO A 69 -5.45 -1.29 -16.90
CA PRO A 69 -4.58 -0.19 -16.55
C PRO A 69 -3.22 -0.42 -17.21
N VAL A 70 -2.69 0.61 -17.87
CA VAL A 70 -1.38 0.55 -18.52
C VAL A 70 -0.31 0.43 -17.42
N VAL A 71 0.44 -0.66 -17.45
CA VAL A 71 1.56 -0.93 -16.52
C VAL A 71 2.84 -0.97 -17.33
N GLU A 72 3.63 0.11 -17.24
CA GLU A 72 4.95 0.17 -17.86
C GLU A 72 6.02 -0.23 -16.83
N LEU A 73 6.56 -1.44 -16.99
CA LEU A 73 7.69 -1.92 -16.20
C LEU A 73 8.99 -1.48 -16.87
N VAL A 74 9.51 -0.34 -16.44
CA VAL A 74 10.81 0.20 -16.90
C VAL A 74 11.98 -0.57 -16.24
N THR A 75 11.71 -1.32 -15.17
CA THR A 75 12.73 -1.97 -14.33
C THR A 75 12.82 -3.48 -14.61
N PRO A 76 14.03 -4.08 -14.70
CA PRO A 76 14.16 -5.52 -14.96
C PRO A 76 13.67 -6.37 -13.78
N TRP A 77 13.11 -7.55 -14.08
CA TRP A 77 12.50 -8.45 -13.09
C TRP A 77 13.34 -8.76 -11.84
N PRO A 78 14.67 -9.00 -11.93
CA PRO A 78 15.47 -9.27 -10.74
C PRO A 78 15.44 -8.11 -9.73
N LEU A 79 15.45 -6.87 -10.20
CA LEU A 79 15.36 -5.67 -9.36
C LEU A 79 13.98 -5.54 -8.73
N VAL A 80 12.91 -5.85 -9.47
CA VAL A 80 11.53 -5.83 -8.94
C VAL A 80 11.37 -6.86 -7.82
N VAL A 81 11.86 -8.09 -8.02
CA VAL A 81 11.80 -9.15 -7.01
C VAL A 81 12.63 -8.79 -5.78
N ALA A 82 13.88 -8.35 -5.97
CA ALA A 82 14.75 -7.95 -4.87
C ALA A 82 14.16 -6.77 -4.08
N GLY A 83 13.67 -5.74 -4.77
CA GLY A 83 13.00 -4.59 -4.15
C GLY A 83 11.75 -5.00 -3.37
N GLY A 84 10.91 -5.88 -3.93
CA GLY A 84 9.74 -6.41 -3.26
C GLY A 84 10.06 -7.16 -1.96
N LEU A 85 11.12 -8.00 -1.97
CA LEU A 85 11.59 -8.71 -0.79
C LEU A 85 12.12 -7.76 0.29
N LEU A 86 12.94 -6.77 -0.10
CA LEU A 86 13.46 -5.74 0.80
C LEU A 86 12.33 -4.92 1.44
N VAL A 87 11.34 -4.51 0.65
CA VAL A 87 10.14 -3.80 1.16
C VAL A 87 9.33 -4.69 2.09
N GLY A 88 9.15 -5.97 1.75
CA GLY A 88 8.48 -6.94 2.60
C GLY A 88 9.16 -7.07 3.97
N TYR A 89 10.46 -7.32 3.97
CA TYR A 89 11.29 -7.41 5.17
C TYR A 89 11.26 -6.11 6.00
N GLY A 90 11.50 -4.97 5.35
CA GLY A 90 11.46 -3.65 5.98
C GLY A 90 10.10 -3.32 6.61
N SER A 91 9.00 -3.64 5.93
CA SER A 91 7.65 -3.44 6.47
C SER A 91 7.38 -4.28 7.72
N ARG A 92 8.02 -5.46 7.83
CA ARG A 92 7.90 -6.28 9.04
C ARG A 92 8.71 -5.72 10.20
N MET A 93 9.94 -5.26 9.95
CA MET A 93 10.76 -4.59 10.96
C MET A 93 10.10 -3.29 11.46
N GLY A 94 9.52 -2.51 10.55
CA GLY A 94 8.75 -1.30 10.88
C GLY A 94 7.42 -1.56 11.58
N SER A 95 7.04 -2.83 11.81
CA SER A 95 5.72 -3.24 12.31
C SER A 95 4.55 -2.69 11.47
N GLY A 96 4.76 -2.47 10.18
CA GLY A 96 3.76 -1.99 9.24
C GLY A 96 4.37 -1.38 7.99
N CYS A 97 3.51 -1.11 7.01
CA CYS A 97 3.86 -0.50 5.73
C CYS A 97 3.34 0.93 5.63
N THR A 98 3.57 1.55 4.47
CA THR A 98 3.09 2.89 4.10
C THR A 98 1.58 3.03 4.17
N SER A 99 0.79 1.99 3.86
CA SER A 99 -0.67 2.05 4.03
C SER A 99 -1.09 2.20 5.51
N GLY A 100 -0.45 1.47 6.42
CA GLY A 100 -0.76 1.54 7.85
C GLY A 100 -0.20 2.78 8.54
N HIS A 101 1.07 3.11 8.33
CA HIS A 101 1.72 4.26 8.96
C HIS A 101 1.35 5.56 8.26
N GLY A 102 1.24 5.56 6.92
CA GLY A 102 0.90 6.74 6.12
C GLY A 102 -0.59 7.08 6.18
N VAL A 103 -1.46 6.22 5.65
CA VAL A 103 -2.90 6.55 5.53
C VAL A 103 -3.55 6.67 6.91
N VAL A 104 -3.42 5.64 7.76
CA VAL A 104 -4.13 5.62 9.05
C VAL A 104 -3.28 6.23 10.18
N GLY A 105 -1.97 5.95 10.19
CA GLY A 105 -1.07 6.39 11.26
C GLY A 105 -0.87 7.90 11.34
N LEU A 106 -0.68 8.58 10.19
CA LEU A 106 -0.59 10.04 10.13
C LEU A 106 -1.93 10.71 10.42
N ALA A 107 -3.03 10.15 9.92
CA ALA A 107 -4.38 10.65 10.21
C ALA A 107 -4.70 10.63 11.72
N ARG A 108 -4.11 9.69 12.47
CA ARG A 108 -4.20 9.60 13.94
C ARG A 108 -3.12 10.39 14.69
N LEU A 109 -2.34 11.22 14.00
CA LEU A 109 -1.25 12.05 14.56
C LEU A 109 -0.23 11.25 15.40
N SER A 110 0.04 10.00 15.01
CA SER A 110 0.97 9.14 15.74
C SER A 110 2.43 9.55 15.50
N ARG A 111 3.15 9.92 16.57
CA ARG A 111 4.60 10.23 16.51
C ARG A 111 5.43 9.10 15.92
N ARG A 112 5.11 7.86 16.29
CA ARG A 112 5.74 6.65 15.71
C ARG A 112 5.53 6.58 14.20
N SER A 113 4.31 6.89 13.75
CA SER A 113 3.98 6.86 12.33
C SER A 113 4.67 7.97 11.54
N MET A 114 4.80 9.16 12.12
CA MET A 114 5.56 10.24 11.51
C MET A 114 7.03 9.86 11.30
N ALA A 115 7.68 9.27 12.31
CA ALA A 115 9.06 8.80 12.18
C ALA A 115 9.22 7.68 11.13
N ALA A 116 8.31 6.70 11.11
CA ALA A 116 8.31 5.64 10.12
C ALA A 116 8.12 6.18 8.69
N VAL A 117 7.17 7.10 8.47
CA VAL A 117 6.93 7.68 7.15
C VAL A 117 8.12 8.54 6.71
N ALA A 118 8.70 9.34 7.61
CA ALA A 118 9.88 10.14 7.31
C ALA A 118 11.06 9.27 6.88
N SER A 119 11.33 8.17 7.59
CA SER A 119 12.39 7.22 7.22
C SER A 119 12.11 6.49 5.90
N PHE A 120 10.88 6.04 5.65
CA PHE A 120 10.51 5.42 4.37
C PHE A 120 10.69 6.39 3.20
N MET A 121 10.25 7.64 3.35
CA MET A 121 10.40 8.65 2.31
C MET A 121 11.86 9.04 2.08
N ALA A 122 12.65 9.21 3.16
CA ALA A 122 14.08 9.49 3.03
C ALA A 122 14.81 8.35 2.30
N ALA A 123 14.54 7.09 2.65
CA ALA A 123 15.12 5.93 1.98
C ALA A 123 14.68 5.84 0.51
N ALA A 124 13.41 6.09 0.20
CA ALA A 124 12.90 6.10 -1.17
C ALA A 124 13.57 7.18 -2.02
N VAL A 125 13.65 8.42 -1.51
CA VAL A 125 14.33 9.53 -2.18
C VAL A 125 15.80 9.21 -2.41
N ALA A 126 16.51 8.71 -1.39
CA ALA A 126 17.92 8.32 -1.52
C ALA A 126 18.10 7.20 -2.56
N THR A 127 17.23 6.19 -2.56
CA THR A 127 17.32 5.06 -3.51
C THR A 127 17.11 5.53 -4.94
N VAL A 128 16.08 6.34 -5.20
CA VAL A 128 15.80 6.88 -6.54
C VAL A 128 16.92 7.81 -6.99
N TYR A 129 17.42 8.69 -6.11
CA TYR A 129 18.53 9.57 -6.44
C TYR A 129 19.79 8.79 -6.79
N LEU A 130 20.17 7.80 -5.97
CA LEU A 130 21.34 6.97 -6.23
C LEU A 130 21.19 6.16 -7.53
N MET A 131 20.05 5.50 -7.75
CA MET A 131 19.80 4.77 -9.00
C MET A 131 19.82 5.69 -10.22
N GLY A 132 19.28 6.90 -10.10
CA GLY A 132 19.31 7.91 -11.15
C GLY A 132 20.71 8.43 -11.49
N LEU A 133 21.70 8.30 -10.60
CA LEU A 133 23.10 8.61 -10.91
C LEU A 133 23.78 7.56 -11.80
N PHE A 134 23.25 6.33 -11.80
CA PHE A 134 23.80 5.20 -12.57
C PHE A 134 23.01 4.91 -13.86
N ALA A 135 21.94 5.66 -14.12
CA ALA A 135 21.09 5.57 -15.31
C ALA A 135 21.54 6.56 -16.38
#